data_AF-A0A7G2C204-F1
#
_entry.id   AF-A0A7G2C204-F1
#
_cell.length_a   1.000
_cell.length_b   1.000
_cell.length_c   1.000
_cell.angle_alpha   90.00
_cell.angle_beta   90.00
_cell.angle_gamma   90.00
#
_symmetry.space_group_name_H-M   'P 1'
#
loop_
_entity.id
_entity.type
_entity.pdbx_description
1 polymer ?
#
loop_
_entity_poly.entity_id
_entity_poly.type
_entity_poly.pdbx_seq_one_letter_code
_entity_poly.pdbx_strand_id
1 'polypeptide(L)'
;MGNKASSSSTRTVSPAVKSFLDPLERLSHVERIRHLLDVGKKCVTEPPYTAPATDVPAVELLQMLSSSGVHYHRLMATFALRGAAEKLVHTNDNAVMVSMKDICYTLLNDSCKDIQVNCLRPAVYLSTADELQKILSELPVCLLDDFCHVLLKKRPAEAQPLLDAFLPRTTASRRRWVLAKYASETVLEATPAVKEGVLYWPPLALHQLTVAQPNWVTSHFTALAAQTPADALHPLPLRTALRTVMLALGDGDRKEQLQKGLALVQAELPRSATCKKEINEVLRVYVKKAPVALDAVEYVVANKAVYHGLVSLSFSRAGWKVLVTRLDLVAELVKMDALPELFDWGFFHLPKEVRRFLYQNYRPKMLNSADNMIPINLIEHLPDEADRHTEARHAWAQPALKTDPYEHMGCLSLLPFDEAKEKEKNTLPTPNQNTDSAWRTCYPALLVCSRPSTATCSTVCSAKTSKTPFRKR
;
A
#
# COMPACT_ATOMS: atom_id res chain seq x y z
N MET A 1 -48.49 31.09 -18.08
CA MET A 1 -47.77 32.38 -18.25
C MET A 1 -47.23 32.80 -16.90
N GLY A 2 -45.92 32.97 -16.80
CA GLY A 2 -45.23 33.28 -15.54
C GLY A 2 -43.73 33.12 -15.72
N ASN A 3 -43.14 33.98 -16.56
CA ASN A 3 -41.70 34.05 -16.79
C ASN A 3 -40.99 34.38 -15.47
N LYS A 4 -40.34 33.39 -14.84
CA LYS A 4 -39.22 33.65 -13.96
C LYS A 4 -38.02 33.95 -14.84
N ALA A 5 -37.80 35.24 -15.08
CA ALA A 5 -36.56 35.75 -15.65
C ALA A 5 -35.40 35.24 -14.78
N SER A 6 -34.61 34.31 -15.32
CA SER A 6 -33.28 34.01 -14.84
C SER A 6 -32.42 35.26 -15.06
N SER A 7 -32.24 36.07 -14.02
CA SER A 7 -31.28 37.16 -14.04
C SER A 7 -29.87 36.55 -14.09
N SER A 8 -29.35 36.37 -15.30
CA SER A 8 -27.92 36.18 -15.52
C SER A 8 -27.22 37.49 -15.16
N SER A 9 -26.90 37.71 -13.88
CA SER A 9 -26.03 38.82 -13.51
C SER A 9 -24.64 38.53 -14.07
N THR A 10 -24.29 39.14 -15.18
CA THR A 10 -22.90 39.29 -15.60
C THR A 10 -22.17 40.03 -14.47
N ARG A 11 -21.48 39.28 -13.61
CA ARG A 11 -20.65 39.84 -12.54
C ARG A 11 -19.59 40.74 -13.18
N THR A 12 -19.76 42.05 -13.06
CA THR A 12 -18.76 43.03 -13.49
C THR A 12 -17.50 42.84 -12.64
N VAL A 13 -16.46 42.30 -13.27
CA VAL A 13 -15.12 42.19 -12.65
C VAL A 13 -14.55 43.60 -12.52
N SER A 14 -14.03 43.94 -11.34
CA SER A 14 -13.40 45.24 -11.08
C SER A 14 -12.30 45.52 -12.13
N PRO A 15 -12.23 46.72 -12.72
CA PRO A 15 -11.18 47.08 -13.66
C PRO A 15 -9.77 46.83 -13.11
N ALA A 16 -9.55 47.08 -11.82
CA ALA A 16 -8.27 46.81 -11.16
C ALA A 16 -7.92 45.32 -11.11
N VAL A 17 -8.91 44.45 -10.86
CA VAL A 17 -8.71 42.99 -10.89
C VAL A 17 -8.35 42.53 -12.30
N LYS A 18 -9.02 43.06 -13.32
CA LYS A 18 -8.73 42.73 -14.71
C LYS A 18 -7.32 43.18 -15.12
N SER A 19 -6.97 44.44 -14.85
CA SER A 19 -5.63 44.98 -15.16
C SER A 19 -4.50 44.22 -14.47
N PHE A 20 -4.74 43.70 -13.26
CA PHE A 20 -3.77 42.85 -12.56
C PHE A 20 -3.66 41.44 -13.14
N LEU A 21 -4.78 40.82 -13.54
CA LEU A 21 -4.80 39.42 -13.96
C LEU A 21 -4.44 39.22 -15.44
N ASP A 22 -4.81 40.14 -16.33
CA ASP A 22 -4.57 40.03 -17.78
C ASP A 22 -3.08 39.78 -18.12
N PRO A 23 -2.09 40.43 -17.48
CA PRO A 23 -0.68 40.12 -17.71
C PRO A 23 -0.28 38.71 -17.23
N LEU A 24 -0.91 38.20 -16.17
CA LEU A 24 -0.60 36.89 -15.58
C LEU A 24 -1.05 35.73 -16.44
N GLU A 25 -2.06 35.93 -17.30
CA GLU A 25 -2.55 34.91 -18.22
C GLU A 25 -1.52 34.54 -19.29
N ARG A 26 -0.63 35.47 -19.63
CA ARG A 26 0.47 35.27 -20.59
C ARG A 26 1.65 34.49 -20.00
N LEU A 27 1.70 34.36 -18.68
CA LEU A 27 2.76 33.64 -17.97
C LEU A 27 2.45 32.14 -17.87
N SER A 28 3.49 31.31 -17.82
CA SER A 28 3.34 29.90 -17.46
C SER A 28 2.79 29.75 -16.04
N HIS A 29 2.23 28.57 -15.73
CA HIS A 29 1.66 28.31 -14.41
C HIS A 29 2.66 28.53 -13.26
N VAL A 30 3.91 28.12 -13.46
CA VAL A 30 4.97 28.27 -12.45
C VAL A 30 5.37 29.73 -12.27
N GLU A 31 5.52 30.48 -13.36
CA GLU A 31 5.85 31.91 -13.31
C GLU A 31 4.73 32.72 -12.66
N ARG A 32 3.48 32.38 -12.96
CA ARG A 32 2.30 32.99 -12.34
C ARG A 32 2.29 32.79 -10.83
N ILE A 33 2.54 31.58 -10.35
CA ILE A 33 2.61 31.30 -8.91
C ILE A 33 3.75 32.07 -8.26
N ARG A 34 4.96 32.09 -8.85
CA ARG A 34 6.08 32.86 -8.31
C ARG A 34 5.75 34.35 -8.22
N HIS A 35 5.20 34.91 -9.28
CA HIS A 35 4.81 36.32 -9.31
C HIS A 35 3.80 36.63 -8.20
N LEU A 36 2.78 35.80 -8.00
CA LEU A 36 1.78 36.01 -6.95
C LEU A 36 2.39 35.88 -5.55
N LEU A 37 3.27 34.90 -5.32
CA LEU A 37 4.00 34.79 -4.06
C LEU A 37 4.82 36.05 -3.78
N ASP A 38 5.48 36.61 -4.79
CA ASP A 38 6.29 37.82 -4.66
C ASP A 38 5.43 39.06 -4.40
N VAL A 39 4.28 39.20 -5.07
CA VAL A 39 3.29 40.24 -4.76
C VAL A 39 2.88 40.16 -3.29
N GLY A 40 2.56 38.96 -2.80
CA GLY A 40 2.24 38.74 -1.39
C GLY A 40 3.36 39.14 -0.43
N LYS A 41 4.61 38.77 -0.74
CA LYS A 41 5.78 39.15 0.07
C LYS A 41 5.97 40.66 0.11
N LYS A 42 5.85 41.34 -1.04
CA LYS A 42 6.00 42.80 -1.16
C LYS A 42 4.92 43.58 -0.42
N CYS A 43 3.69 43.05 -0.35
CA CYS A 43 2.63 43.62 0.49
C CYS A 43 3.07 43.80 1.95
N VAL A 44 3.98 42.96 2.43
CA VAL A 44 4.45 42.93 3.83
C VAL A 44 5.76 43.71 3.98
N THR A 45 6.65 43.67 2.99
CA THR A 45 7.98 44.31 3.11
C THR A 45 8.00 45.79 2.74
N GLU A 46 7.07 46.23 1.89
CA GLU A 46 7.06 47.60 1.35
C GLU A 46 5.68 48.28 1.53
N PRO A 47 5.09 48.33 2.75
CA PRO A 47 3.78 48.96 2.93
C PRO A 47 3.87 50.50 2.83
N PRO A 48 3.04 51.19 2.00
CA PRO A 48 2.03 50.62 1.11
C PRO A 48 2.60 50.17 -0.24
N TYR A 49 2.45 48.87 -0.55
CA TYR A 49 2.82 48.32 -1.86
C TYR A 49 1.62 48.36 -2.79
N THR A 50 1.77 49.03 -3.93
CA THR A 50 0.76 49.06 -4.99
C THR A 50 0.99 47.89 -5.94
N ALA A 51 -0.07 47.16 -6.30
CA ALA A 51 0.09 46.01 -7.17
C ALA A 51 0.53 46.43 -8.59
N PRO A 52 1.31 45.59 -9.31
CA PRO A 52 1.73 45.92 -10.66
C PRO A 52 0.54 46.16 -11.58
N ALA A 53 0.67 47.17 -12.45
CA ALA A 53 -0.35 47.55 -13.45
C ALA A 53 -1.71 47.99 -12.87
N THR A 54 -1.75 48.36 -11.58
CA THR A 54 -2.93 48.97 -10.95
C THR A 54 -2.53 50.17 -10.07
N ASP A 55 -3.49 51.02 -9.76
CA ASP A 55 -3.33 52.11 -8.76
C ASP A 55 -3.88 51.70 -7.38
N VAL A 56 -4.12 50.40 -7.17
CA VAL A 56 -4.78 49.88 -5.97
C VAL A 56 -3.75 49.23 -5.04
N PRO A 57 -3.77 49.55 -3.73
CA PRO A 57 -2.93 48.87 -2.76
C PRO A 57 -3.09 47.35 -2.86
N ALA A 58 -1.98 46.62 -2.83
CA ALA A 58 -2.02 45.19 -3.08
C ALA A 58 -2.84 44.42 -2.03
N VAL A 59 -2.92 44.90 -0.78
CA VAL A 59 -3.82 44.35 0.26
C VAL A 59 -5.29 44.46 -0.17
N GLU A 60 -5.72 45.62 -0.66
CA GLU A 60 -7.09 45.83 -1.14
C GLU A 60 -7.40 44.99 -2.39
N LEU A 61 -6.42 44.87 -3.29
CA LEU A 61 -6.54 43.97 -4.45
C LEU A 61 -6.73 42.51 -4.01
N LEU A 62 -5.98 42.03 -3.02
CA LEU A 62 -6.14 40.68 -2.50
C LEU A 62 -7.50 40.48 -1.82
N GLN A 63 -8.03 41.49 -1.12
CA GLN A 63 -9.38 41.46 -0.57
C GLN A 63 -10.45 41.35 -1.68
N MET A 64 -10.30 42.11 -2.77
CA MET A 64 -11.19 42.03 -3.93
C MET A 64 -11.13 40.65 -4.61
N LEU A 65 -9.93 40.07 -4.75
CA LEU A 65 -9.74 38.76 -5.35
C LEU A 65 -10.34 37.65 -4.47
N SER A 66 -10.13 37.70 -3.15
CA SER A 66 -10.58 36.68 -2.20
C SER A 66 -12.10 36.65 -2.04
N SER A 67 -12.73 37.81 -2.12
CA SER A 67 -14.19 37.97 -2.05
C SER A 67 -14.84 37.82 -3.43
N SER A 68 -14.06 37.55 -4.48
CA SER A 68 -14.56 37.50 -5.84
C SER A 68 -15.47 36.29 -6.07
N GLY A 69 -16.52 36.50 -6.84
CA GLY A 69 -17.38 35.42 -7.31
C GLY A 69 -16.71 34.40 -8.25
N VAL A 70 -15.51 34.69 -8.75
CA VAL A 70 -14.79 33.90 -9.74
C VAL A 70 -13.76 33.00 -9.06
N HIS A 71 -13.84 31.69 -9.29
CA HIS A 71 -12.93 30.71 -8.68
C HIS A 71 -11.46 31.01 -8.96
N TYR A 72 -11.12 31.33 -10.21
CA TYR A 72 -9.74 31.65 -10.61
C TYR A 72 -9.15 32.81 -9.80
N HIS A 73 -9.92 33.88 -9.55
CA HIS A 73 -9.47 35.03 -8.78
C HIS A 73 -9.13 34.66 -7.34
N ARG A 74 -10.01 33.90 -6.69
CA ARG A 74 -9.80 33.41 -5.32
C ARG A 74 -8.62 32.46 -5.22
N LEU A 75 -8.41 31.62 -6.23
CA LEU A 75 -7.21 30.78 -6.33
C LEU A 75 -5.94 31.64 -6.41
N MET A 76 -5.92 32.68 -7.23
CA MET A 76 -4.76 33.60 -7.31
C MET A 76 -4.50 34.30 -5.97
N ALA A 77 -5.56 34.70 -5.27
CA ALA A 77 -5.46 35.27 -3.91
C ALA A 77 -4.77 34.32 -2.94
N THR A 78 -5.05 33.00 -3.02
CA THR A 78 -4.40 32.02 -2.14
C THR A 78 -2.88 31.96 -2.32
N PHE A 79 -2.37 32.09 -3.55
CA PHE A 79 -0.93 32.08 -3.81
C PHE A 79 -0.25 33.33 -3.25
N ALA A 80 -0.86 34.50 -3.43
CA ALA A 80 -0.32 35.73 -2.85
C ALA A 80 -0.41 35.74 -1.32
N LEU A 81 -1.53 35.26 -0.75
CA LEU A 81 -1.67 35.09 0.70
C LEU A 81 -0.56 34.19 1.28
N ARG A 82 -0.16 33.12 0.57
CA ARG A 82 0.96 32.27 1.00
C ARG A 82 2.28 33.01 1.07
N GLY A 83 2.55 33.91 0.13
CA GLY A 83 3.74 34.75 0.13
C GLY A 83 3.73 35.75 1.29
N ALA A 84 2.59 36.38 1.52
CA ALA A 84 2.40 37.32 2.63
C ALA A 84 2.58 36.62 4.00
N ALA A 85 1.94 35.47 4.20
CA ALA A 85 2.04 34.71 5.44
C ALA A 85 3.47 34.23 5.74
N GLU A 86 4.23 33.82 4.72
CA GLU A 86 5.65 33.46 4.89
C GLU A 86 6.48 34.64 5.41
N LYS A 87 6.17 35.87 4.98
CA LYS A 87 6.93 37.04 5.42
C LYS A 87 6.49 37.56 6.79
N LEU A 88 5.18 37.58 7.06
CA LEU A 88 4.61 38.09 8.31
C LEU A 88 5.09 37.35 9.57
N VAL A 89 5.41 36.06 9.44
CA VAL A 89 6.04 35.27 10.52
C VAL A 89 7.34 35.91 11.04
N HIS A 90 8.00 36.74 10.23
CA HIS A 90 9.30 37.34 10.56
C HIS A 90 9.27 38.84 10.85
N THR A 91 8.20 39.55 10.47
CA THR A 91 8.16 41.02 10.53
C THR A 91 7.21 41.60 11.59
N ASN A 92 6.27 40.81 12.13
CA ASN A 92 5.36 41.21 13.22
C ASN A 92 4.58 42.54 12.97
N ASP A 93 4.23 42.83 11.71
CA ASP A 93 3.39 43.98 11.35
C ASP A 93 1.91 43.68 11.66
N ASN A 94 1.38 44.33 12.68
CA ASN A 94 0.01 44.09 13.16
C ASN A 94 -1.08 44.52 12.16
N ALA A 95 -0.87 45.57 11.36
CA ALA A 95 -1.94 46.10 10.49
C ALA A 95 -2.13 45.20 9.26
N VAL A 96 -1.04 44.86 8.57
CA VAL A 96 -1.09 43.95 7.41
C VAL A 96 -1.49 42.54 7.84
N MET A 97 -1.09 42.10 9.04
CA MET A 97 -1.48 40.80 9.58
C MET A 97 -3.00 40.66 9.75
N VAL A 98 -3.69 41.68 10.27
CA VAL A 98 -5.16 41.65 10.43
C VAL A 98 -5.84 41.45 9.06
N SER A 99 -5.46 42.23 8.05
CA SER A 99 -6.04 42.07 6.70
C SER A 99 -5.75 40.70 6.09
N MET A 100 -4.51 40.18 6.24
CA MET A 100 -4.18 38.84 5.74
C MET A 100 -4.92 37.73 6.47
N LYS A 101 -5.18 37.89 7.77
CA LYS A 101 -6.04 36.97 8.55
C LYS A 101 -7.46 36.95 7.98
N ASP A 102 -8.06 38.10 7.75
CA ASP A 102 -9.44 38.20 7.22
C ASP A 102 -9.56 37.56 5.83
N ILE A 103 -8.58 37.83 4.95
CA ILE A 103 -8.48 37.18 3.64
C ILE A 103 -8.37 35.66 3.80
N CYS A 104 -7.53 35.19 4.72
CA CYS A 104 -7.33 33.77 4.98
C CYS A 104 -8.61 33.10 5.48
N TYR A 105 -9.32 33.68 6.44
CA TYR A 105 -10.59 33.13 6.96
C TYR A 105 -11.68 33.10 5.90
N THR A 106 -11.73 34.12 5.03
CA THR A 106 -12.67 34.16 3.89
C THR A 106 -12.43 32.97 2.96
N LEU A 107 -11.17 32.74 2.59
CA LEU A 107 -10.79 31.66 1.66
C LEU A 107 -10.84 30.27 2.30
N LEU A 108 -10.59 30.16 3.60
CA LEU A 108 -10.71 28.90 4.33
C LEU A 108 -12.17 28.41 4.39
N ASN A 109 -13.13 29.33 4.36
CA ASN A 109 -14.56 29.05 4.29
C ASN A 109 -15.10 28.97 2.84
N ASP A 110 -14.23 28.88 1.84
CA ASP A 110 -14.66 28.74 0.44
C ASP A 110 -15.39 27.40 0.19
N SER A 111 -16.34 27.43 -0.73
CA SER A 111 -16.99 26.24 -1.28
C SER A 111 -16.04 25.23 -1.96
N CYS A 112 -14.87 25.67 -2.44
CA CYS A 112 -13.94 24.87 -3.20
C CYS A 112 -12.80 24.34 -2.32
N LYS A 113 -12.68 23.01 -2.24
CA LYS A 113 -11.65 22.32 -1.45
C LYS A 113 -10.23 22.77 -1.78
N ASP A 114 -9.89 22.96 -3.05
CA ASP A 114 -8.53 23.33 -3.47
C ASP A 114 -8.10 24.70 -2.94
N ILE A 115 -9.04 25.65 -2.87
CA ILE A 115 -8.81 26.96 -2.25
C ILE A 115 -8.56 26.77 -0.75
N GLN A 116 -9.42 26.01 -0.07
CA GLN A 116 -9.29 25.75 1.37
C GLN A 116 -7.95 25.10 1.71
N VAL A 117 -7.53 24.08 0.95
CA VAL A 117 -6.23 23.39 1.13
C VAL A 117 -5.06 24.36 0.99
N ASN A 118 -5.09 25.27 0.00
CA ASN A 118 -4.03 26.27 -0.17
C ASN A 118 -3.97 27.28 0.98
N CYS A 119 -5.06 27.47 1.72
CA CYS A 119 -5.16 28.38 2.86
C CYS A 119 -4.79 27.77 4.21
N LEU A 120 -4.66 26.43 4.34
CA LEU A 120 -4.30 25.78 5.61
C LEU A 120 -2.95 26.27 6.16
N ARG A 121 -1.94 26.42 5.29
CA ARG A 121 -0.61 26.88 5.70
C ARG A 121 -0.60 28.35 6.13
N PRO A 122 -1.17 29.30 5.36
CA PRO A 122 -1.39 30.65 5.84
C PRO A 122 -2.14 30.72 7.17
N ALA A 123 -3.23 29.93 7.33
CA ALA A 123 -4.00 29.91 8.57
C ALA A 123 -3.13 29.53 9.78
N VAL A 124 -2.30 28.49 9.65
CA VAL A 124 -1.39 28.07 10.74
C VAL A 124 -0.38 29.17 11.12
N TYR A 125 0.14 29.90 10.13
CA TYR A 125 1.14 30.94 10.36
C TYR A 125 0.56 32.22 10.95
N LEU A 126 -0.61 32.61 10.49
CA LEU A 126 -1.19 33.90 10.86
C LEU A 126 -1.96 33.80 12.18
N SER A 127 -2.51 32.64 12.54
CA SER A 127 -3.41 32.52 13.67
C SER A 127 -2.72 32.51 15.05
N THR A 128 -3.39 33.01 16.09
CA THR A 128 -3.01 32.77 17.51
C THR A 128 -3.42 31.35 17.96
N ALA A 129 -2.98 30.91 19.15
CA ALA A 129 -3.38 29.61 19.69
C ALA A 129 -4.91 29.45 19.83
N ASP A 130 -5.60 30.48 20.33
CA ASP A 130 -7.06 30.49 20.47
C ASP A 130 -7.77 30.44 19.10
N GLU A 131 -7.23 31.17 18.12
CA GLU A 131 -7.72 31.15 16.73
C GLU A 131 -7.51 29.78 16.08
N LEU A 132 -6.35 29.14 16.31
CA LEU A 132 -6.10 27.77 15.84
C LEU A 132 -7.07 26.77 16.47
N GLN A 133 -7.43 26.95 17.74
CA GLN A 133 -8.44 26.11 18.39
C GLN A 133 -9.82 26.29 17.74
N LYS A 134 -10.19 27.52 17.37
CA LYS A 134 -11.42 27.80 16.63
C LYS A 134 -11.41 27.19 15.23
N ILE A 135 -10.29 27.30 14.51
CA ILE A 135 -10.14 26.64 13.20
C ILE A 135 -10.29 25.12 13.36
N LEU A 136 -9.63 24.52 14.36
CA LEU A 136 -9.75 23.10 14.64
C LEU A 136 -11.16 22.63 14.96
N SER A 137 -12.06 23.47 15.46
CA SER A 137 -13.46 23.09 15.73
C SER A 137 -14.36 23.25 14.50
N GLU A 138 -14.14 24.29 13.70
CA GLU A 138 -15.01 24.66 12.58
C GLU A 138 -14.62 23.97 11.27
N LEU A 139 -13.35 23.60 11.09
CA LEU A 139 -12.85 23.06 9.83
C LEU A 139 -13.56 21.76 9.41
N PRO A 140 -13.92 21.56 8.14
CA PRO A 140 -14.48 20.30 7.65
C PRO A 140 -13.54 19.10 7.94
N VAL A 141 -14.13 17.94 8.28
CA VAL A 141 -13.36 16.71 8.58
C VAL A 141 -12.39 16.32 7.45
N CYS A 142 -12.78 16.56 6.20
CA CYS A 142 -11.98 16.23 5.02
C CYS A 142 -10.70 17.07 4.86
N LEU A 143 -10.54 18.14 5.64
CA LEU A 143 -9.36 19.01 5.70
C LEU A 143 -8.60 18.89 7.02
N LEU A 144 -9.17 18.21 8.02
CA LEU A 144 -8.63 18.16 9.38
C LEU A 144 -7.29 17.43 9.43
N ASP A 145 -7.14 16.35 8.66
CA ASP A 145 -5.90 15.57 8.55
C ASP A 145 -4.76 16.44 7.96
N ASP A 146 -5.04 17.11 6.83
CA ASP A 146 -4.11 18.06 6.20
C ASP A 146 -3.74 19.21 7.14
N PHE A 147 -4.71 19.77 7.85
CA PHE A 147 -4.47 20.86 8.81
C PHE A 147 -3.58 20.41 9.97
N CYS A 148 -3.84 19.24 10.57
CA CYS A 148 -3.01 18.70 11.65
C CYS A 148 -1.57 18.46 11.18
N HIS A 149 -1.40 17.92 9.97
CA HIS A 149 -0.08 17.76 9.36
C HIS A 149 0.67 19.08 9.17
N VAL A 150 -0.02 20.12 8.66
CA VAL A 150 0.57 21.45 8.50
C VAL A 150 0.92 22.06 9.85
N LEU A 151 0.03 21.95 10.84
CA LEU A 151 0.23 22.47 12.19
C LEU A 151 1.46 21.84 12.86
N LEU A 152 1.56 20.51 12.89
CA LEU A 152 2.70 19.79 13.45
C LEU A 152 4.01 20.15 12.74
N LYS A 153 3.97 20.34 11.41
CA LYS A 153 5.16 20.68 10.62
C LYS A 153 5.62 22.13 10.84
N LYS A 154 4.70 23.06 11.09
CA LYS A 154 4.98 24.50 11.10
C LYS A 154 5.05 25.12 12.48
N ARG A 155 4.35 24.56 13.47
CA ARG A 155 4.35 25.01 14.87
C ARG A 155 4.42 23.82 15.82
N PRO A 156 5.49 22.99 15.75
CA PRO A 156 5.57 21.75 16.51
C PRO A 156 5.43 21.94 18.03
N ALA A 157 5.97 23.03 18.58
CA ALA A 157 5.91 23.32 20.02
C ALA A 157 4.48 23.58 20.54
N GLU A 158 3.61 24.15 19.70
CA GLU A 158 2.24 24.51 20.06
C GLU A 158 1.22 23.47 19.56
N ALA A 159 1.59 22.69 18.56
CA ALA A 159 0.73 21.69 17.94
C ALA A 159 0.29 20.61 18.92
N GLN A 160 1.24 19.98 19.64
CA GLN A 160 0.92 18.86 20.52
C GLN A 160 -0.02 19.28 21.67
N PRO A 161 0.26 20.36 22.45
CA PRO A 161 -0.64 20.80 23.51
C PRO A 161 -2.05 21.14 22.99
N LEU A 162 -2.14 21.76 21.80
CA LEU A 162 -3.42 22.13 21.19
C LEU A 162 -4.24 20.88 20.81
N LEU A 163 -3.62 19.90 20.14
CA LEU A 163 -4.28 18.67 19.72
C LEU A 163 -4.70 17.81 20.93
N ASP A 164 -3.83 17.72 21.93
CA ASP A 164 -4.08 16.99 23.17
C ASP A 164 -5.21 17.61 24.00
N ALA A 165 -5.31 18.94 24.03
CA ALA A 165 -6.42 19.64 24.70
C ALA A 165 -7.75 19.50 23.94
N PHE A 166 -7.69 19.32 22.61
CA PHE A 166 -8.87 19.31 21.75
C PHE A 166 -9.52 17.93 21.61
N LEU A 167 -8.73 16.85 21.56
CA LEU A 167 -9.23 15.48 21.40
C LEU A 167 -10.29 15.09 22.47
N PRO A 168 -10.07 15.31 23.78
CA PRO A 168 -11.04 14.93 24.81
C PRO A 168 -12.39 15.65 24.69
N ARG A 169 -12.38 16.88 24.16
CA ARG A 169 -13.58 17.72 23.98
C ARG A 169 -14.37 17.37 22.72
N THR A 170 -13.81 16.52 21.85
CA THR A 170 -14.40 16.21 20.55
C THR A 170 -15.49 15.14 20.67
N THR A 171 -16.74 15.52 20.42
CA THR A 171 -17.91 14.61 20.47
C THR A 171 -18.13 13.87 19.16
N ALA A 172 -17.82 14.49 18.01
CA ALA A 172 -18.04 13.90 16.70
C ALA A 172 -17.04 12.77 16.38
N SER A 173 -17.55 11.55 16.17
CA SER A 173 -16.72 10.34 15.98
C SER A 173 -15.70 10.46 14.86
N ARG A 174 -16.09 10.98 13.68
CA ARG A 174 -15.17 11.13 12.54
C ARG A 174 -14.02 12.10 12.80
N ARG A 175 -14.26 13.19 13.53
CA ARG A 175 -13.19 14.13 13.93
C ARG A 175 -12.23 13.46 14.90
N ARG A 176 -12.79 12.72 15.88
CA ARG A 176 -12.01 11.99 16.89
C ARG A 176 -11.04 11.01 16.24
N TRP A 177 -11.47 10.28 15.19
CA TRP A 177 -10.61 9.34 14.46
C TRP A 177 -9.39 10.01 13.84
N VAL A 178 -9.57 11.20 13.25
CA VAL A 178 -8.47 11.95 12.63
C VAL A 178 -7.52 12.47 13.72
N LEU A 179 -8.06 13.11 14.75
CA LEU A 179 -7.27 13.73 15.82
C LEU A 179 -6.47 12.72 16.63
N ALA A 180 -7.01 11.52 16.87
CA ALA A 180 -6.33 10.48 17.63
C ALA A 180 -5.01 10.01 16.99
N LYS A 181 -4.83 10.16 15.68
CA LYS A 181 -3.56 9.85 15.01
C LYS A 181 -2.42 10.74 15.49
N TYR A 182 -2.74 11.96 15.92
CA TYR A 182 -1.77 13.01 16.24
C TYR A 182 -1.68 13.33 17.73
N ALA A 183 -2.60 12.79 18.54
CA ALA A 183 -2.57 12.98 19.98
C ALA A 183 -1.43 12.16 20.63
N SER A 184 -1.01 12.60 21.80
CA SER A 184 -0.04 11.86 22.61
C SER A 184 -0.68 10.61 23.21
N GLU A 185 0.13 9.57 23.45
CA GLU A 185 -0.34 8.31 24.02
C GLU A 185 -1.01 8.49 25.39
N THR A 186 -0.55 9.46 26.18
CA THR A 186 -1.14 9.81 27.49
C THR A 186 -2.57 10.31 27.34
N VAL A 187 -2.85 11.14 26.32
CA VAL A 187 -4.21 11.65 26.05
C VAL A 187 -5.09 10.57 25.44
N LEU A 188 -4.55 9.71 24.58
CA LEU A 188 -5.29 8.55 24.05
C LEU A 188 -5.78 7.65 25.19
N GLU A 189 -4.90 7.36 26.15
CA GLU A 189 -5.20 6.54 27.32
C GLU A 189 -6.18 7.22 28.29
N ALA A 190 -6.05 8.54 28.48
CA ALA A 190 -6.90 9.32 29.37
C ALA A 190 -8.27 9.67 28.78
N THR A 191 -8.51 9.45 27.48
CA THR A 191 -9.77 9.81 26.81
C THR A 191 -10.69 8.58 26.69
N PRO A 192 -11.74 8.43 27.51
CA PRO A 192 -12.59 7.23 27.51
C PRO A 192 -13.25 6.98 26.15
N ALA A 193 -13.68 8.05 25.48
CA ALA A 193 -14.32 7.98 24.17
C ALA A 193 -13.39 7.49 23.03
N VAL A 194 -12.08 7.47 23.27
CA VAL A 194 -11.08 6.80 22.43
C VAL A 194 -10.81 5.40 22.99
N LYS A 195 -10.38 5.30 24.24
CA LYS A 195 -9.99 4.06 24.90
C LYS A 195 -11.06 2.97 24.84
N GLU A 196 -12.31 3.29 25.12
CA GLU A 196 -13.43 2.33 25.08
C GLU A 196 -14.06 2.26 23.69
N GLY A 197 -14.07 3.40 22.98
CA GLY A 197 -14.72 3.55 21.68
C GLY A 197 -13.97 2.90 20.52
N VAL A 198 -12.65 2.71 20.63
CA VAL A 198 -11.77 2.25 19.53
C VAL A 198 -12.17 0.89 18.97
N LEU A 199 -12.81 0.04 19.78
CA LEU A 199 -13.35 -1.27 19.37
C LEU A 199 -14.42 -1.17 18.29
N TYR A 200 -15.12 -0.03 18.23
CA TYR A 200 -16.23 0.21 17.31
C TYR A 200 -15.84 1.10 16.13
N TRP A 201 -14.56 1.40 15.98
CA TRP A 201 -14.09 2.23 14.87
C TRP A 201 -14.13 1.46 13.55
N PRO A 202 -14.40 2.13 12.42
CA PRO A 202 -14.31 1.49 11.12
C PRO A 202 -12.89 0.96 10.85
N PRO A 203 -12.74 -0.15 10.09
CA PRO A 203 -11.43 -0.74 9.82
C PRO A 203 -10.38 0.24 9.29
N LEU A 204 -10.78 1.17 8.40
CA LEU A 204 -9.87 2.19 7.86
C LEU A 204 -9.35 3.15 8.94
N ALA A 205 -10.22 3.60 9.86
CA ALA A 205 -9.82 4.52 10.92
C ALA A 205 -8.87 3.82 11.92
N LEU A 206 -9.17 2.56 12.24
CA LEU A 206 -8.33 1.76 13.12
C LEU A 206 -6.97 1.46 12.48
N HIS A 207 -6.94 1.08 11.20
CA HIS A 207 -5.71 0.89 10.45
C HIS A 207 -4.84 2.16 10.46
N GLN A 208 -5.42 3.32 10.14
CA GLN A 208 -4.69 4.59 10.16
C GLN A 208 -4.16 4.95 11.56
N LEU A 209 -4.94 4.67 12.61
CA LEU A 209 -4.49 4.85 13.99
C LEU A 209 -3.33 3.90 14.32
N THR A 210 -3.40 2.62 13.93
CA THR A 210 -2.34 1.64 14.17
C THR A 210 -1.04 2.04 13.49
N VAL A 211 -1.10 2.57 12.26
CA VAL A 211 0.08 3.06 11.54
C VAL A 211 0.68 4.28 12.23
N ALA A 212 -0.16 5.21 12.71
CA ALA A 212 0.29 6.44 13.37
C ALA A 212 0.79 6.20 14.81
N GLN A 213 0.14 5.32 15.56
CA GLN A 213 0.29 5.09 17.01
C GLN A 213 0.47 3.59 17.33
N PRO A 214 1.47 2.91 16.75
CA PRO A 214 1.61 1.45 16.84
C PRO A 214 1.83 0.96 18.27
N ASN A 215 2.51 1.74 19.10
CA ASN A 215 2.87 1.36 20.47
C ASN A 215 1.65 1.38 21.38
N TRP A 216 0.97 2.53 21.48
CA TRP A 216 -0.29 2.64 22.21
C TRP A 216 -1.32 1.60 21.76
N VAL A 217 -1.56 1.47 20.44
CA VAL A 217 -2.55 0.50 19.93
C VAL A 217 -2.18 -0.93 20.32
N THR A 218 -0.93 -1.34 20.16
CA THR A 218 -0.50 -2.70 20.55
C THR A 218 -0.71 -2.94 22.04
N SER A 219 -0.25 -2.02 22.90
CA SER A 219 -0.38 -2.14 24.35
C SER A 219 -1.85 -2.20 24.79
N HIS A 220 -2.69 -1.32 24.23
CA HIS A 220 -4.11 -1.25 24.54
C HIS A 220 -4.85 -2.53 24.14
N PHE A 221 -4.68 -3.00 22.90
CA PHE A 221 -5.33 -4.22 22.44
C PHE A 221 -4.81 -5.49 23.12
N THR A 222 -3.53 -5.53 23.52
CA THR A 222 -2.98 -6.62 24.33
C THR A 222 -3.65 -6.68 25.71
N ALA A 223 -3.82 -5.52 26.36
CA ALA A 223 -4.48 -5.44 27.66
C ALA A 223 -5.96 -5.84 27.58
N LEU A 224 -6.68 -5.34 26.56
CA LEU A 224 -8.08 -5.70 26.33
C LEU A 224 -8.27 -7.20 26.08
N ALA A 225 -7.41 -7.77 25.24
CA ALA A 225 -7.36 -9.21 25.00
C ALA A 225 -7.17 -10.00 26.29
N ALA A 226 -6.22 -9.59 27.14
CA ALA A 226 -5.94 -10.27 28.41
C ALA A 226 -7.09 -10.22 29.42
N GLN A 227 -7.90 -9.17 29.39
CA GLN A 227 -9.03 -8.97 30.30
C GLN A 227 -10.32 -9.63 29.82
N THR A 228 -10.41 -10.02 28.55
CA THR A 228 -11.61 -10.65 27.98
C THR A 228 -11.55 -12.18 28.16
N PRO A 229 -12.53 -12.82 28.83
CA PRO A 229 -12.57 -14.27 28.98
C PRO A 229 -12.68 -14.97 27.62
N ALA A 230 -11.94 -16.07 27.43
CA ALA A 230 -11.95 -16.85 26.18
C ALA A 230 -13.33 -17.41 25.80
N ASP A 231 -14.15 -17.73 26.81
CA ASP A 231 -15.49 -18.33 26.64
C ASP A 231 -16.61 -17.29 26.48
N ALA A 232 -16.33 -16.03 26.81
CA ALA A 232 -17.23 -14.95 26.45
C ALA A 232 -17.10 -14.79 24.94
N LEU A 233 -18.13 -15.22 24.18
CA LEU A 233 -18.33 -14.92 22.76
C LEU A 233 -17.58 -13.62 22.42
N HIS A 234 -16.38 -13.73 21.83
CA HIS A 234 -15.55 -12.56 21.57
C HIS A 234 -16.47 -11.55 20.90
N PRO A 235 -16.72 -10.37 21.50
CA PRO A 235 -17.67 -9.46 20.91
C PRO A 235 -17.14 -9.19 19.50
N LEU A 236 -17.96 -9.46 18.46
CA LEU A 236 -17.60 -9.27 17.05
C LEU A 236 -16.77 -7.98 16.80
N PRO A 237 -17.02 -6.86 17.51
CA PRO A 237 -16.15 -5.69 17.50
C PRO A 237 -14.67 -5.96 17.86
N LEU A 238 -14.37 -6.61 18.98
CA LEU A 238 -13.01 -6.89 19.42
C LEU A 238 -12.26 -7.77 18.42
N ARG A 239 -12.91 -8.82 17.89
CA ARG A 239 -12.33 -9.68 16.85
C ARG A 239 -11.98 -8.90 15.58
N THR A 240 -12.93 -8.08 15.12
CA THR A 240 -12.74 -7.26 13.91
C THR A 240 -11.62 -6.24 14.10
N ALA A 241 -11.58 -5.62 15.27
CA ALA A 241 -10.58 -4.64 15.63
C ALA A 241 -9.18 -5.28 15.74
N LEU A 242 -9.04 -6.39 16.47
CA LEU A 242 -7.79 -7.14 16.60
C LEU A 242 -7.25 -7.58 15.23
N ARG A 243 -8.09 -8.16 14.37
CA ARG A 243 -7.69 -8.51 13.01
C ARG A 243 -7.15 -7.30 12.25
N THR A 244 -7.87 -6.18 12.32
CA THR A 244 -7.47 -4.94 11.62
C THR A 244 -6.12 -4.42 12.14
N VAL A 245 -5.91 -4.41 13.46
CA VAL A 245 -4.66 -4.00 14.10
C VAL A 245 -3.52 -4.93 13.68
N MET A 246 -3.72 -6.25 13.74
CA MET A 246 -2.69 -7.21 13.36
C MET A 246 -2.33 -7.09 11.86
N LEU A 247 -3.30 -6.88 10.97
CA LEU A 247 -3.02 -6.63 9.55
C LEU A 247 -2.27 -5.31 9.35
N ALA A 248 -2.69 -4.23 10.01
CA ALA A 248 -2.04 -2.93 9.90
C ALA A 248 -0.59 -2.95 10.40
N LEU A 249 -0.30 -3.70 11.47
CA LEU A 249 1.07 -3.95 11.93
C LEU A 249 1.87 -4.78 10.92
N GLY A 250 1.22 -5.72 10.22
CA GLY A 250 1.80 -6.56 9.17
C GLY A 250 2.14 -5.82 7.87
N ASP A 251 1.40 -4.73 7.58
CA ASP A 251 1.68 -3.82 6.48
C ASP A 251 2.90 -2.93 6.75
N GLY A 252 3.29 -2.77 8.02
CA GLY A 252 4.47 -2.03 8.41
C GLY A 252 5.78 -2.63 7.89
N ASP A 253 6.76 -1.78 7.59
CA ASP A 253 8.10 -2.22 7.19
C ASP A 253 9.08 -2.27 8.37
N ARG A 254 8.68 -1.77 9.54
CA ARG A 254 9.54 -1.78 10.74
C ARG A 254 9.46 -3.13 11.43
N LYS A 255 10.60 -3.79 11.59
CA LYS A 255 10.73 -5.09 12.28
C LYS A 255 10.02 -5.11 13.64
N GLU A 256 10.15 -4.05 14.43
CA GLU A 256 9.52 -3.95 15.76
C GLU A 256 7.98 -3.98 15.69
N GLN A 257 7.37 -3.29 14.72
CA GLN A 257 5.91 -3.30 14.52
C GLN A 257 5.43 -4.70 14.13
N LEU A 258 6.19 -5.36 13.24
CA LEU A 258 5.91 -6.73 12.84
C LEU A 258 6.01 -7.70 14.03
N GLN A 259 7.02 -7.55 14.89
CA GLN A 259 7.15 -8.39 16.09
C GLN A 259 6.00 -8.19 17.08
N LYS A 260 5.58 -6.94 17.29
CA LYS A 260 4.41 -6.59 18.11
C LYS A 260 3.12 -7.23 17.58
N GLY A 261 2.92 -7.15 16.26
CA GLY A 261 1.77 -7.76 15.62
C GLY A 261 1.77 -9.29 15.68
N LEU A 262 2.94 -9.93 15.52
CA LEU A 262 3.08 -11.37 15.72
C LEU A 262 2.81 -11.76 17.18
N ALA A 263 3.33 -11.02 18.15
CA ALA A 263 3.05 -11.28 19.57
C ALA A 263 1.55 -11.20 19.89
N LEU A 264 0.82 -10.24 19.31
CA LEU A 264 -0.64 -10.18 19.41
C LEU A 264 -1.31 -11.44 18.83
N VAL A 265 -0.88 -11.90 17.66
CA VAL A 265 -1.39 -13.16 17.06
C VAL A 265 -1.17 -14.33 18.01
N GLN A 266 0.03 -14.41 18.61
CA GLN A 266 0.40 -15.49 19.50
C GLN A 266 -0.42 -15.50 20.79
N ALA A 267 -0.79 -14.32 21.31
CA ALA A 267 -1.64 -14.17 22.49
C ALA A 267 -3.11 -14.54 22.23
N GLU A 268 -3.61 -14.30 21.01
CA GLU A 268 -5.03 -14.50 20.67
C GLU A 268 -5.38 -15.92 20.21
N LEU A 269 -4.45 -16.65 19.58
CA LEU A 269 -4.74 -18.00 19.09
C LEU A 269 -5.24 -18.98 20.17
N PRO A 270 -4.63 -19.07 21.36
CA PRO A 270 -5.04 -20.05 22.36
C PRO A 270 -6.45 -19.79 22.88
N ARG A 271 -6.98 -18.58 22.67
CA ARG A 271 -8.22 -18.11 23.28
C ARG A 271 -9.46 -18.29 22.42
N SER A 272 -9.32 -18.51 21.10
CA SER A 272 -10.49 -18.59 20.24
C SER A 272 -10.36 -19.60 19.11
N ALA A 273 -11.01 -20.75 19.28
CA ALA A 273 -11.23 -21.72 18.21
C ALA A 273 -12.03 -21.12 17.03
N THR A 274 -12.76 -20.01 17.25
CA THR A 274 -13.59 -19.35 16.23
C THR A 274 -12.83 -18.32 15.38
N CYS A 275 -11.63 -17.88 15.80
CA CYS A 275 -10.80 -16.88 15.09
C CYS A 275 -9.74 -17.48 14.15
N LYS A 276 -9.74 -18.81 13.96
CA LYS A 276 -8.69 -19.51 13.20
C LYS A 276 -8.53 -19.00 11.76
N LYS A 277 -9.64 -18.62 11.10
CA LYS A 277 -9.62 -18.14 9.71
C LYS A 277 -8.93 -16.77 9.60
N GLU A 278 -9.27 -15.84 10.47
CA GLU A 278 -8.67 -14.50 10.51
C GLU A 278 -7.20 -14.58 10.89
N ILE A 279 -6.87 -15.40 11.89
CA ILE A 279 -5.48 -15.59 12.31
C ILE A 279 -4.65 -16.19 11.18
N ASN A 280 -5.20 -17.13 10.40
CA ASN A 280 -4.53 -17.66 9.20
C ASN A 280 -4.26 -16.54 8.18
N GLU A 281 -5.25 -15.71 7.86
CA GLU A 281 -5.06 -14.58 6.94
C GLU A 281 -3.98 -13.61 7.43
N VAL A 282 -3.94 -13.33 8.74
CA VAL A 282 -2.91 -12.51 9.36
C VAL A 282 -1.55 -13.20 9.22
N LEU A 283 -1.40 -14.45 9.66
CA LEU A 283 -0.14 -15.20 9.58
C LEU A 283 0.43 -15.27 8.17
N ARG A 284 -0.41 -15.37 7.13
CA ARG A 284 0.03 -15.30 5.72
C ARG A 284 0.77 -13.99 5.40
N VAL A 285 0.36 -12.87 5.99
CA VAL A 285 1.05 -11.58 5.80
C VAL A 285 2.42 -11.61 6.48
N TYR A 286 2.49 -12.07 7.73
CA TYR A 286 3.73 -12.10 8.51
C TYR A 286 4.76 -13.07 7.93
N VAL A 287 4.32 -14.24 7.47
CA VAL A 287 5.20 -15.26 6.88
C VAL A 287 5.88 -14.79 5.58
N LYS A 288 5.34 -13.77 4.91
CA LYS A 288 5.98 -13.17 3.74
C LYS A 288 7.13 -12.22 4.08
N LYS A 289 7.22 -11.74 5.32
CA LYS A 289 8.15 -10.68 5.75
C LYS A 289 9.37 -11.29 6.46
N ALA A 290 10.53 -11.32 5.82
CA ALA A 290 11.78 -11.76 6.46
C ALA A 290 12.30 -10.71 7.47
N PRO A 291 12.86 -11.07 8.64
CA PRO A 291 13.04 -12.42 9.23
C PRO A 291 11.85 -12.93 10.05
N VAL A 292 10.80 -12.11 10.26
CA VAL A 292 9.60 -12.45 11.04
C VAL A 292 8.89 -13.70 10.51
N ALA A 293 9.11 -14.01 9.24
CA ALA A 293 8.73 -15.25 8.61
C ALA A 293 9.13 -16.50 9.40
N LEU A 294 10.35 -16.53 9.99
CA LEU A 294 10.81 -17.70 10.73
C LEU A 294 10.02 -17.86 12.04
N ASP A 295 9.93 -16.80 12.85
CA ASP A 295 9.21 -16.80 14.12
C ASP A 295 7.72 -17.19 13.92
N ALA A 296 7.10 -16.66 12.86
CA ALA A 296 5.71 -17.00 12.52
C ALA A 296 5.54 -18.47 12.08
N VAL A 297 6.51 -19.02 11.35
CA VAL A 297 6.51 -20.43 10.95
C VAL A 297 6.73 -21.35 12.14
N GLU A 298 7.72 -21.05 12.98
CA GLU A 298 8.00 -21.81 14.20
C GLU A 298 6.76 -21.87 15.08
N TYR A 299 6.06 -20.74 15.20
CA TYR A 299 4.81 -20.67 15.93
C TYR A 299 3.71 -21.55 15.31
N VAL A 300 3.53 -21.53 14.00
CA VAL A 300 2.55 -22.38 13.30
C VAL A 300 2.85 -23.86 13.51
N VAL A 301 4.12 -24.25 13.39
CA VAL A 301 4.57 -25.64 13.57
C VAL A 301 4.41 -26.09 15.02
N ALA A 302 4.76 -25.24 15.99
CA ALA A 302 4.56 -25.51 17.41
C ALA A 302 3.06 -25.75 17.76
N ASN A 303 2.15 -25.10 17.03
CA ASN A 303 0.71 -25.21 17.20
C ASN A 303 0.05 -26.09 16.12
N LYS A 304 0.79 -27.05 15.53
CA LYS A 304 0.31 -27.86 14.40
C LYS A 304 -1.01 -28.59 14.63
N ALA A 305 -1.30 -29.02 15.86
CA ALA A 305 -2.58 -29.64 16.22
C ALA A 305 -3.79 -28.72 15.97
N VAL A 306 -3.58 -27.40 16.03
CA VAL A 306 -4.62 -26.39 15.81
C VAL A 306 -4.74 -26.02 14.33
N TYR A 307 -3.64 -26.06 13.58
CA TYR A 307 -3.53 -25.49 12.23
C TYR A 307 -3.48 -26.52 11.09
N HIS A 308 -3.31 -27.80 11.39
CA HIS A 308 -3.30 -28.88 10.39
C HIS A 308 -4.52 -28.78 9.47
N GLY A 309 -4.28 -28.71 8.15
CA GLY A 309 -5.33 -28.54 7.13
C GLY A 309 -6.11 -27.21 7.14
N LEU A 310 -5.83 -26.31 8.09
CA LEU A 310 -6.54 -25.03 8.24
C LEU A 310 -5.70 -23.84 7.80
N VAL A 311 -4.38 -23.92 7.89
CA VAL A 311 -3.46 -22.84 7.49
C VAL A 311 -2.97 -23.06 6.06
N SER A 312 -2.79 -21.97 5.31
CA SER A 312 -2.13 -22.06 3.99
C SER A 312 -1.18 -20.89 3.85
N LEU A 313 0.11 -21.17 3.96
CA LEU A 313 1.17 -20.18 3.95
C LEU A 313 1.73 -20.02 2.54
N SER A 314 1.99 -18.78 2.17
CA SER A 314 2.72 -18.43 0.95
C SER A 314 3.92 -17.57 1.35
N PHE A 315 5.07 -17.88 0.79
CA PHE A 315 6.34 -17.26 1.15
C PHE A 315 6.85 -16.37 0.03
N SER A 316 7.45 -15.25 0.40
CA SER A 316 8.24 -14.45 -0.54
C SER A 316 9.56 -15.17 -0.85
N ARG A 317 10.26 -14.76 -1.91
CA ARG A 317 11.62 -15.26 -2.21
C ARG A 317 12.59 -15.08 -1.03
N ALA A 318 12.45 -13.99 -0.28
CA ALA A 318 13.24 -13.75 0.92
C ALA A 318 12.85 -14.71 2.07
N GLY A 319 11.55 -14.94 2.28
CA GLY A 319 11.07 -15.91 3.26
C GLY A 319 11.59 -17.33 2.99
N TRP A 320 11.57 -17.76 1.72
CA TRP A 320 12.14 -19.05 1.33
C TRP A 320 13.64 -19.16 1.63
N LYS A 321 14.43 -18.11 1.34
CA LYS A 321 15.87 -18.11 1.66
C LYS A 321 16.15 -18.31 3.15
N VAL A 322 15.33 -17.72 4.02
CA VAL A 322 15.45 -17.92 5.47
C VAL A 322 15.04 -19.35 5.84
N LEU A 323 13.93 -19.86 5.29
CA LEU A 323 13.42 -21.18 5.65
C LEU A 323 14.34 -22.33 5.21
N VAL A 324 15.19 -22.13 4.19
CA VAL A 324 16.19 -23.12 3.75
C VAL A 324 17.16 -23.52 4.85
N THR A 325 17.43 -22.64 5.81
CA THR A 325 18.31 -22.96 6.94
C THR A 325 17.63 -23.87 7.96
N ARG A 326 16.32 -24.12 7.82
CA ARG A 326 15.46 -24.87 8.74
C ARG A 326 14.57 -25.87 8.01
N LEU A 327 15.20 -26.86 7.38
CA LEU A 327 14.51 -27.95 6.65
C LEU A 327 13.57 -28.76 7.55
N ASP A 328 13.83 -28.81 8.86
CA ASP A 328 12.95 -29.38 9.86
C ASP A 328 11.57 -28.71 9.88
N LEU A 329 11.51 -27.38 9.76
CA LEU A 329 10.26 -26.63 9.70
C LEU A 329 9.55 -26.87 8.35
N VAL A 330 10.31 -26.92 7.24
CA VAL A 330 9.75 -27.25 5.92
C VAL A 330 9.06 -28.61 5.96
N ALA A 331 9.71 -29.61 6.55
CA ALA A 331 9.17 -30.96 6.70
C ALA A 331 7.82 -30.96 7.43
N GLU A 332 7.74 -30.26 8.57
CA GLU A 332 6.50 -30.18 9.33
C GLU A 332 5.40 -29.42 8.57
N LEU A 333 5.72 -28.31 7.90
CA LEU A 333 4.76 -27.58 7.08
C LEU A 333 4.18 -28.42 5.93
N VAL A 334 5.01 -29.24 5.29
CA VAL A 334 4.56 -30.18 4.24
C VAL A 334 3.66 -31.26 4.82
N LYS A 335 3.99 -31.83 5.99
CA LYS A 335 3.10 -32.80 6.67
C LYS A 335 1.78 -32.18 7.11
N MET A 336 1.79 -30.88 7.41
CA MET A 336 0.61 -30.11 7.79
C MET A 336 -0.30 -29.71 6.63
N ASP A 337 0.11 -29.97 5.38
CA ASP A 337 -0.53 -29.45 4.17
C ASP A 337 -0.65 -27.92 4.19
N ALA A 338 0.27 -27.26 4.90
CA ALA A 338 0.28 -25.82 5.08
C ALA A 338 0.81 -25.04 3.86
N LEU A 339 1.23 -25.74 2.80
CA LEU A 339 1.88 -25.18 1.62
C LEU A 339 1.17 -25.69 0.34
N PRO A 340 -0.11 -25.33 0.12
CA PRO A 340 -0.90 -25.92 -0.97
C PRO A 340 -0.29 -25.67 -2.35
N GLU A 341 0.32 -24.49 -2.50
CA GLU A 341 0.91 -24.04 -3.76
C GLU A 341 2.36 -24.49 -3.96
N LEU A 342 2.92 -25.28 -3.02
CA LEU A 342 4.32 -25.69 -3.04
C LEU A 342 4.66 -26.44 -4.32
N PHE A 343 3.84 -27.39 -4.72
CA PHE A 343 4.11 -28.26 -5.86
C PHE A 343 3.48 -27.77 -7.17
N ASP A 344 2.71 -26.68 -7.14
CA ASP A 344 2.19 -26.07 -8.37
C ASP A 344 3.16 -25.02 -8.92
N TRP A 345 3.51 -24.04 -8.08
CA TRP A 345 4.37 -22.92 -8.48
C TRP A 345 5.44 -22.58 -7.43
N GLY A 346 5.30 -23.00 -6.18
CA GLY A 346 6.30 -22.72 -5.16
C GLY A 346 7.66 -23.36 -5.48
N PHE A 347 7.64 -24.60 -6.02
CA PHE A 347 8.79 -25.49 -6.12
C PHE A 347 9.93 -24.89 -6.93
N PHE A 348 9.63 -24.27 -8.08
CA PHE A 348 10.65 -23.73 -8.98
C PHE A 348 11.43 -22.55 -8.38
N HIS A 349 10.83 -21.84 -7.42
CA HIS A 349 11.46 -20.71 -6.73
C HIS A 349 12.28 -21.11 -5.51
N LEU A 350 12.25 -22.39 -5.14
CA LEU A 350 12.98 -22.89 -3.98
C LEU A 350 14.47 -23.07 -4.27
N PRO A 351 15.34 -22.83 -3.28
CA PRO A 351 16.75 -23.18 -3.39
C PRO A 351 16.96 -24.68 -3.63
N LYS A 352 18.10 -25.01 -4.23
CA LYS A 352 18.42 -26.36 -4.73
C LYS A 352 18.33 -27.41 -3.63
N GLU A 353 18.79 -27.04 -2.44
CA GLU A 353 18.85 -27.87 -1.23
C GLU A 353 17.44 -28.27 -0.76
N VAL A 354 16.50 -27.32 -0.77
CA VAL A 354 15.10 -27.58 -0.38
C VAL A 354 14.41 -28.46 -1.41
N ARG A 355 14.62 -28.19 -2.71
CA ARG A 355 14.05 -29.04 -3.77
C ARG A 355 14.53 -30.48 -3.67
N ARG A 356 15.83 -30.68 -3.39
CA ARG A 356 16.42 -32.00 -3.17
C ARG A 356 15.76 -32.69 -1.99
N PHE A 357 15.67 -31.99 -0.85
CA PHE A 357 15.04 -32.50 0.35
C PHE A 357 13.58 -32.91 0.11
N LEU A 358 12.79 -32.07 -0.57
CA LEU A 358 11.39 -32.34 -0.89
C LEU A 358 11.23 -33.55 -1.80
N TYR A 359 12.04 -33.64 -2.86
CA TYR A 359 12.00 -34.80 -3.76
C TYR A 359 12.34 -36.10 -3.02
N GLN A 360 13.41 -36.12 -2.24
CA GLN A 360 13.85 -37.34 -1.55
C GLN A 360 12.87 -37.82 -0.47
N ASN A 361 12.20 -36.91 0.23
CA ASN A 361 11.37 -37.26 1.40
C ASN A 361 9.87 -37.20 1.14
N TYR A 362 9.43 -36.45 0.13
CA TYR A 362 8.02 -36.17 -0.14
C TYR A 362 7.62 -36.36 -1.61
N ARG A 363 8.39 -37.14 -2.38
CA ARG A 363 8.03 -37.57 -3.75
C ARG A 363 6.56 -37.95 -3.91
N PRO A 364 5.93 -38.75 -3.01
CA PRO A 364 4.52 -39.13 -3.17
C PRO A 364 3.55 -37.94 -3.21
N LYS A 365 3.88 -36.82 -2.56
CA LYS A 365 3.06 -35.59 -2.61
C LYS A 365 3.26 -34.77 -3.89
N MET A 366 4.27 -35.08 -4.68
CA MET A 366 4.56 -34.44 -5.97
C MET A 366 3.87 -35.16 -7.13
N LEU A 367 3.24 -36.31 -6.89
CA LEU A 367 2.58 -37.10 -7.91
C LEU A 367 1.17 -36.54 -8.18
N ASN A 368 0.84 -36.42 -9.46
CA ASN A 368 -0.53 -36.18 -9.89
C ASN A 368 -1.38 -37.42 -9.58
N SER A 369 -2.55 -37.22 -8.98
CA SER A 369 -3.44 -38.30 -8.54
C SER A 369 -4.06 -39.08 -9.71
N ALA A 370 -4.15 -38.48 -10.90
CA ALA A 370 -4.71 -39.15 -12.09
C ALA A 370 -3.77 -40.22 -12.67
N ASP A 371 -2.48 -39.89 -12.82
CA ASP A 371 -1.55 -40.70 -13.61
C ASP A 371 -0.33 -41.20 -12.82
N ASN A 372 -0.28 -40.90 -11.51
CA ASN A 372 0.81 -41.28 -10.62
C ASN A 372 2.21 -40.84 -11.13
N MET A 373 2.26 -39.70 -11.80
CA MET A 373 3.47 -39.08 -12.35
C MET A 373 3.75 -37.74 -11.70
N ILE A 374 5.03 -37.37 -11.61
CA ILE A 374 5.41 -35.99 -11.31
C ILE A 374 5.17 -35.16 -12.58
N PRO A 375 4.41 -34.05 -12.51
CA PRO A 375 4.29 -33.08 -13.60
C PRO A 375 5.64 -32.66 -14.20
N ILE A 376 5.73 -32.56 -15.53
CA ILE A 376 7.00 -32.30 -16.24
C ILE A 376 7.66 -30.99 -15.80
N ASN A 377 6.87 -29.95 -15.56
CA ASN A 377 7.35 -28.67 -15.03
C ASN A 377 8.10 -28.82 -13.70
N LEU A 378 7.68 -29.75 -12.82
CA LEU A 378 8.40 -30.08 -11.60
C LEU A 378 9.66 -30.90 -11.87
N ILE A 379 9.60 -31.86 -12.81
CA ILE A 379 10.75 -32.68 -13.19
C ILE A 379 11.88 -31.80 -13.69
N GLU A 380 11.61 -30.85 -14.60
CA GLU A 380 12.59 -29.86 -15.10
C GLU A 380 13.36 -29.16 -13.98
N HIS A 381 12.70 -28.97 -12.85
CA HIS A 381 13.22 -28.24 -11.71
C HIS A 381 13.81 -29.15 -10.63
N LEU A 382 13.93 -30.46 -10.84
CA LEU A 382 14.68 -31.30 -9.92
C LEU A 382 16.17 -30.91 -9.94
N PRO A 383 16.82 -30.91 -8.77
CA PRO A 383 18.18 -30.38 -8.62
C PRO A 383 19.25 -31.24 -9.29
N ASP A 384 19.04 -32.55 -9.34
CA ASP A 384 20.01 -33.53 -9.83
C ASP A 384 19.55 -34.10 -11.18
N GLU A 385 20.48 -34.15 -12.13
CA GLU A 385 20.19 -34.52 -13.52
C GLU A 385 19.77 -35.99 -13.66
N ALA A 386 20.39 -36.88 -12.87
CA ALA A 386 20.03 -38.29 -12.83
C ALA A 386 18.56 -38.50 -12.40
N ASP A 387 18.08 -37.70 -11.43
CA ASP A 387 16.69 -37.75 -10.98
C ASP A 387 15.75 -37.25 -12.08
N ARG A 388 16.11 -36.16 -12.78
CA ARG A 388 15.36 -35.68 -13.95
C ARG A 388 15.22 -36.75 -15.01
N HIS A 389 16.30 -37.43 -15.36
CA HIS A 389 16.29 -38.50 -16.36
C HIS A 389 15.43 -39.67 -15.90
N THR A 390 15.52 -40.04 -14.63
CA THR A 390 14.76 -41.16 -14.06
C THR A 390 13.27 -40.89 -14.10
N GLU A 391 12.84 -39.70 -13.65
CA GLU A 391 11.43 -39.31 -13.66
C GLU A 391 10.91 -39.08 -15.07
N ALA A 392 11.71 -38.52 -15.98
CA ALA A 392 11.35 -38.38 -17.39
C ALA A 392 11.14 -39.76 -18.06
N ARG A 393 12.00 -40.74 -17.79
CA ARG A 393 11.80 -42.12 -18.29
C ARG A 393 10.54 -42.75 -17.74
N HIS A 394 10.26 -42.56 -16.46
CA HIS A 394 9.03 -43.02 -15.83
C HIS A 394 7.81 -42.36 -16.48
N ALA A 395 7.87 -41.04 -16.73
CA ALA A 395 6.79 -40.30 -17.35
C ALA A 395 6.51 -40.75 -18.79
N TRP A 396 7.59 -40.98 -19.55
CA TRP A 396 7.52 -41.50 -20.92
C TRP A 396 6.82 -42.86 -21.02
N ALA A 397 6.97 -43.70 -19.99
CA ALA A 397 6.38 -45.03 -19.97
C ALA A 397 4.86 -45.00 -19.76
N GLN A 398 4.29 -43.88 -19.31
CA GLN A 398 2.86 -43.80 -18.98
C GLN A 398 1.98 -43.58 -20.22
N PRO A 399 0.84 -44.29 -20.31
CA PRO A 399 -0.10 -44.15 -21.43
C PRO A 399 -0.70 -42.73 -21.55
N ALA A 400 -0.92 -42.05 -20.42
CA ALA A 400 -1.54 -40.71 -20.38
C ALA A 400 -0.73 -39.65 -21.15
N LEU A 401 0.60 -39.77 -21.17
CA LEU A 401 1.48 -38.86 -21.89
C LEU A 401 1.35 -38.96 -23.43
N LYS A 402 0.74 -40.04 -23.93
CA LYS A 402 0.53 -40.23 -25.38
C LYS A 402 -0.58 -39.33 -25.94
N THR A 403 -1.44 -38.79 -25.08
CA THR A 403 -2.57 -37.96 -25.50
C THR A 403 -2.27 -36.47 -25.54
N ASP A 404 -1.19 -35.99 -24.88
CA ASP A 404 -0.76 -34.59 -24.91
C ASP A 404 0.60 -34.42 -25.60
N PRO A 405 0.65 -33.85 -26.82
CA PRO A 405 1.91 -33.66 -27.55
C PRO A 405 2.86 -32.63 -26.92
N TYR A 406 2.38 -31.69 -26.11
CA TYR A 406 3.25 -30.72 -25.44
C TYR A 406 4.00 -31.35 -24.28
N GLU A 407 3.31 -32.13 -23.46
CA GLU A 407 3.94 -32.92 -22.40
C GLU A 407 4.90 -33.96 -22.99
N HIS A 408 4.53 -34.58 -24.10
CA HIS A 408 5.40 -35.51 -24.83
C HIS A 408 6.76 -34.87 -25.20
N MET A 409 6.74 -33.67 -25.76
CA MET A 409 7.95 -32.94 -26.13
C MET A 409 8.74 -32.45 -24.92
N GLY A 410 8.05 -31.99 -23.86
CA GLY A 410 8.68 -31.61 -22.60
C GLY A 410 9.47 -32.78 -21.99
N CYS A 411 8.90 -33.98 -22.00
CA CYS A 411 9.55 -35.19 -21.50
C CYS A 411 10.79 -35.58 -22.31
N LEU A 412 10.74 -35.51 -23.65
CA LEU A 412 11.91 -35.77 -24.51
C LEU A 412 13.05 -34.79 -24.22
N SER A 413 12.72 -33.52 -23.97
CA SER A 413 13.73 -32.48 -23.70
C SER A 413 14.54 -32.72 -22.42
N LEU A 414 14.03 -33.57 -21.53
CA LEU A 414 14.64 -33.94 -20.27
C LEU A 414 15.51 -35.19 -20.35
N LEU A 415 15.47 -35.95 -21.45
CA LEU A 415 16.26 -37.17 -21.59
C LEU A 415 17.63 -36.86 -22.22
N PRO A 416 18.64 -37.74 -22.00
CA PRO A 416 19.87 -37.71 -22.78
C PRO A 416 19.58 -37.71 -24.28
N PHE A 417 20.32 -36.91 -25.06
CA PHE A 417 20.03 -36.67 -26.48
C PHE A 417 19.87 -37.95 -27.31
N ASP A 418 20.77 -38.92 -27.13
CA ASP A 418 20.73 -40.18 -27.90
C ASP A 418 19.46 -40.99 -27.59
N GLU A 419 19.05 -41.00 -26.31
CA GLU A 419 17.82 -41.67 -25.86
C GLU A 419 16.57 -40.94 -26.36
N ALA A 420 16.56 -39.60 -26.30
CA ALA A 420 15.46 -38.78 -26.80
C ALA A 420 15.24 -39.01 -28.31
N LYS A 421 16.32 -39.05 -29.08
CA LYS A 421 16.29 -39.28 -30.54
C LYS A 421 15.77 -40.67 -30.92
N GLU A 422 16.10 -41.69 -30.14
CA GLU A 422 15.60 -43.04 -30.36
C GLU A 422 14.10 -43.14 -30.05
N LYS A 423 13.67 -42.54 -28.94
CA LYS A 423 12.26 -42.50 -28.53
C LYS A 423 11.39 -41.66 -29.47
N GLU A 424 11.89 -40.55 -30.00
CA GLU A 424 11.21 -39.73 -31.00
C GLU A 424 10.85 -40.55 -32.26
N LYS A 425 11.82 -41.30 -32.80
CA LYS A 425 11.67 -42.14 -33.99
C LYS A 425 10.58 -43.21 -33.87
N ASN A 426 10.36 -43.72 -32.66
CA ASN A 426 9.47 -44.84 -32.41
C ASN A 426 8.03 -44.44 -32.06
N THR A 427 7.76 -43.15 -31.87
CA THR A 427 6.51 -42.70 -31.21
C THR A 427 5.75 -41.63 -32.00
N LEU A 428 6.43 -40.91 -32.89
CA LEU A 428 5.78 -39.90 -33.73
C LEU A 428 5.40 -40.50 -35.08
N PRO A 429 4.13 -40.39 -35.51
CA PRO A 429 3.78 -40.73 -36.87
C PRO A 429 4.61 -39.87 -37.82
N THR A 430 5.16 -40.49 -38.85
CA THR A 430 5.85 -39.79 -39.95
C THR A 430 5.03 -38.56 -40.36
N PRO A 431 5.65 -37.37 -40.45
CA PRO A 431 4.90 -36.13 -40.60
C PRO A 431 4.11 -36.17 -41.91
N ASN A 432 2.79 -36.22 -41.81
CA ASN A 432 1.94 -35.72 -42.89
C ASN A 432 2.16 -34.21 -42.97
N GLN A 433 2.39 -33.72 -44.19
CA GLN A 433 2.95 -32.41 -44.58
C GLN A 433 2.28 -31.14 -44.01
N ASN A 434 1.31 -31.25 -43.09
CA ASN A 434 0.54 -30.13 -42.53
C ASN A 434 0.85 -29.78 -41.06
N THR A 435 1.74 -30.50 -40.36
CA THR A 435 2.15 -30.17 -38.98
C THR A 435 3.44 -29.33 -38.89
N ASP A 436 4.04 -28.99 -40.03
CA ASP A 436 5.39 -28.41 -40.16
C ASP A 436 5.60 -27.04 -39.45
N SER A 437 4.53 -26.35 -39.04
CA SER A 437 4.61 -25.06 -38.36
C SER A 437 4.87 -25.15 -36.85
N ALA A 438 4.41 -26.21 -36.17
CA ALA A 438 4.67 -26.39 -34.73
C ALA A 438 6.09 -26.92 -34.49
N TRP A 439 6.54 -27.85 -35.36
CA TRP A 439 7.85 -28.51 -35.28
C TRP A 439 9.02 -27.54 -35.46
N ARG A 440 8.94 -26.59 -36.42
CA ARG A 440 10.02 -25.62 -36.68
C ARG A 440 10.26 -24.62 -35.55
N THR A 441 9.30 -24.47 -34.62
CA THR A 441 9.44 -23.52 -33.51
C THR A 441 10.10 -24.17 -32.28
N CYS A 442 9.96 -25.49 -32.10
CA CYS A 442 10.49 -26.21 -30.93
C CYS A 442 11.82 -26.96 -31.21
N TYR A 443 12.09 -27.40 -32.44
CA TYR A 443 13.34 -28.08 -32.81
C TYR A 443 14.64 -27.28 -32.58
N PRO A 444 14.66 -25.94 -32.72
CA PRO A 444 15.87 -25.18 -32.42
C PRO A 444 16.28 -25.24 -30.93
N ALA A 445 15.36 -25.51 -30.01
CA ALA A 445 15.67 -25.64 -28.59
C ALA A 445 16.42 -26.95 -28.26
N LEU A 446 16.08 -28.05 -28.95
CA LEU A 446 16.79 -29.34 -28.82
C LEU A 446 18.19 -29.30 -29.45
N LEU A 447 18.40 -28.47 -30.49
CA LEU A 447 19.68 -28.33 -31.17
C LEU A 447 20.68 -27.40 -30.45
N VAL A 448 20.24 -26.48 -29.58
CA VAL A 448 21.14 -25.53 -28.89
C VAL A 448 21.90 -26.17 -27.70
N CYS A 449 21.46 -27.32 -27.17
CA CYS A 449 22.18 -28.06 -26.12
C CYS A 449 23.38 -28.89 -26.62
N SER A 450 23.78 -28.75 -27.89
CA SER A 450 24.75 -29.63 -28.56
C SER A 450 26.23 -29.19 -28.47
N ARG A 451 26.64 -28.37 -27.48
CA ARG A 451 28.06 -28.02 -27.31
C ARG A 451 28.62 -28.45 -25.96
N PRO A 452 29.75 -29.19 -25.94
CA PRO A 452 30.46 -29.48 -24.72
C PRO A 452 31.25 -28.24 -24.26
N SER A 453 31.11 -27.93 -22.97
CA SER A 453 31.92 -27.02 -22.15
C SER A 453 31.63 -25.50 -22.19
N THR A 454 31.59 -24.97 -20.96
CA THR A 454 31.72 -23.59 -20.46
C THR A 454 30.63 -22.55 -20.77
N ALA A 455 29.87 -22.24 -19.72
CA ALA A 455 29.22 -20.96 -19.41
C ALA A 455 28.16 -20.41 -20.39
N THR A 456 27.09 -19.88 -19.79
CA THR A 456 26.05 -19.03 -20.42
C THR A 456 25.16 -19.68 -21.50
N CYS A 457 24.09 -20.33 -21.05
CA CYS A 457 22.88 -20.51 -21.86
C CYS A 457 21.62 -20.36 -21.00
N SER A 458 21.37 -19.16 -20.47
CA SER A 458 20.13 -18.80 -19.76
C SER A 458 19.37 -17.65 -20.42
N THR A 459 19.66 -17.31 -21.69
CA THR A 459 19.17 -16.05 -22.28
C THR A 459 18.46 -16.17 -23.63
N VAL A 460 18.08 -17.38 -24.09
CA VAL A 460 17.46 -17.51 -25.44
C VAL A 460 15.97 -17.88 -25.42
N CYS A 461 15.38 -18.33 -24.31
CA CYS A 461 13.93 -18.64 -24.26
C CYS A 461 13.03 -17.56 -23.61
N SER A 462 13.55 -16.37 -23.26
CA SER A 462 12.73 -15.27 -22.70
C SER A 462 12.52 -14.07 -23.64
N ALA A 463 12.90 -14.16 -24.91
CA ALA A 463 12.78 -13.05 -25.85
C ALA A 463 11.96 -13.43 -27.09
N LYS A 464 10.67 -13.78 -26.92
CA LYS A 464 9.65 -13.71 -27.99
C LYS A 464 8.20 -13.88 -27.53
N THR A 465 7.81 -13.24 -26.42
CA THR A 465 6.40 -12.95 -26.11
C THR A 465 6.25 -11.56 -25.49
N SER A 466 6.71 -10.53 -26.18
CA SER A 466 6.18 -9.19 -25.99
C SER A 466 6.22 -8.40 -27.29
N LYS A 467 5.06 -8.32 -27.94
CA LYS A 467 4.58 -7.22 -28.80
C LYS A 467 3.39 -7.71 -29.63
N THR A 468 2.22 -7.79 -29.00
CA THR A 468 0.96 -7.53 -29.69
C THR A 468 0.67 -6.04 -29.57
N PRO A 469 0.55 -5.28 -30.67
CA PRO A 469 0.04 -3.93 -30.61
C PRO A 469 -1.48 -4.00 -30.45
N PHE A 470 -1.98 -3.43 -29.35
CA PHE A 470 -3.39 -3.07 -29.19
C PHE A 470 -3.77 -2.16 -30.36
N ARG A 471 -4.58 -2.69 -31.30
CA ARG A 471 -5.21 -1.90 -32.36
C ARG A 471 -6.58 -1.49 -31.83
N LYS A 472 -6.76 -0.18 -31.66
CA LYS A 472 -8.03 0.50 -31.39
C LYS A 472 -9.12 0.04 -32.38
N ARG A 473 -10.26 -0.37 -31.85
CA ARG A 473 -11.59 0.12 -32.24
C ARG A 473 -12.43 0.24 -30.97
#